data_AF-A0A932B0Y6-F1
#
_entry.id   AF-A0A932B0Y6-F1
#
_cell.length_a   1.000
_cell.length_b   1.000
_cell.length_c   1.000
_cell.angle_alpha   90.00
_cell.angle_beta   90.00
_cell.angle_gamma   90.00
#
_symmetry.space_group_name_H-M   'P 1'
#
loop_
_entity.id
_entity.type
_entity.pdbx_description
1 polymer ?
#
loop_
_entity_poly.entity_id
_entity_poly.type
_entity_poly.pdbx_seq_one_letter_code
_entity_poly.pdbx_strand_id
1 'polypeptide(L)'
;MADRSAWWRAVLVVVMSVPAVAFAQAMYRCGATYQDRPCNGADSKPVGSHVRQAAGQSTGAASIDPVCAARGTAAQKLMWEKESGRTLDEQLAQPGVDAGLARNVYGRRGSSLEVRRAIEADCLKDMAQANEAAALLRAAGRVPQPGATGNQPVLPAGSVAGASSAAVQPSADDGVARKAAAKAANCATLAGELSELNQAQRAGGDLARMDVLAARVRDTQSRKKAAGC
;
A
#
# COMPACT_ATOMS: atom_id res chain seq x y z
N MET A 1 -22.86 -41.47 -62.12
CA MET A 1 -21.98 -40.29 -62.10
C MET A 1 -22.08 -39.74 -60.69
N ALA A 2 -21.25 -40.24 -59.77
CA ALA A 2 -19.93 -39.67 -59.41
C ALA A 2 -20.14 -38.40 -58.56
N ASP A 3 -19.70 -38.29 -57.30
CA ASP A 3 -18.48 -38.82 -56.69
C ASP A 3 -18.63 -39.16 -55.20
N ARG A 4 -18.03 -40.29 -54.83
CA ARG A 4 -17.46 -40.58 -53.52
C ARG A 4 -16.06 -39.99 -53.54
N SER A 5 -15.59 -39.27 -52.52
CA SER A 5 -14.20 -39.43 -52.02
C SER A 5 -13.78 -38.38 -51.01
N ALA A 6 -12.95 -38.86 -50.09
CA ALA A 6 -11.87 -38.14 -49.45
C ALA A 6 -12.22 -37.22 -48.25
N TRP A 7 -12.69 -37.88 -47.19
CA TRP A 7 -12.02 -37.72 -45.90
C TRP A 7 -10.51 -37.93 -46.08
N TRP A 8 -9.71 -37.39 -45.15
CA TRP A 8 -8.23 -37.50 -45.05
C TRP A 8 -7.46 -36.32 -45.68
N ARG A 9 -7.21 -35.31 -44.84
CA ARG A 9 -5.84 -34.83 -44.55
C ARG A 9 -5.87 -33.92 -43.33
N ALA A 10 -5.92 -34.56 -42.17
CA ALA A 10 -5.27 -34.03 -40.98
C ALA A 10 -3.76 -33.95 -41.28
N VAL A 11 -3.27 -32.76 -41.60
CA VAL A 11 -1.84 -32.46 -41.52
C VAL A 11 -1.62 -31.70 -40.23
N LEU A 12 -1.39 -32.47 -39.17
CA LEU A 12 -0.74 -32.06 -37.94
C LEU A 12 0.63 -31.47 -38.30
N VAL A 13 0.71 -30.15 -38.48
CA VAL A 13 1.98 -29.43 -38.36
C VAL A 13 2.15 -29.09 -36.88
N VAL A 14 2.62 -30.08 -36.11
CA VAL A 14 3.23 -29.84 -34.80
C VAL A 14 4.56 -29.14 -35.08
N VAL A 15 4.53 -27.81 -35.15
CA VAL A 15 5.76 -27.02 -35.01
C VAL A 15 6.24 -27.27 -33.59
N MET A 16 7.24 -28.13 -33.45
CA MET A 16 8.03 -28.26 -32.23
C MET A 16 8.70 -26.91 -31.95
N SER A 17 7.99 -26.07 -31.20
CA SER A 17 8.55 -24.97 -30.45
C SER A 17 9.45 -25.58 -29.36
N VAL A 18 10.69 -25.89 -29.72
CA VAL A 18 11.75 -26.13 -28.74
C VAL A 18 11.98 -24.80 -28.03
N PRO A 19 11.69 -24.67 -26.72
CA PRO A 19 12.18 -23.52 -25.98
C PRO A 19 13.70 -23.64 -25.98
N ALA A 20 14.37 -22.78 -26.74
CA ALA A 20 15.80 -22.58 -26.59
C ALA A 20 16.02 -22.05 -25.17
N VAL A 21 16.31 -22.95 -24.24
CA VAL A 21 16.86 -22.62 -22.94
C VAL A 21 18.24 -22.02 -23.21
N ALA A 22 18.27 -20.70 -23.34
CA ALA A 22 19.49 -19.92 -23.35
C ALA A 22 20.13 -20.08 -21.96
N PHE A 23 20.97 -21.09 -21.80
CA PHE A 23 21.87 -21.19 -20.66
C PHE A 23 22.84 -20.02 -20.79
N ALA A 24 22.59 -18.96 -20.03
CA ALA A 24 23.51 -17.85 -19.90
C ALA A 24 24.86 -18.41 -19.40
N GLN A 25 25.86 -18.42 -20.29
CA GLN A 25 27.19 -18.93 -19.99
C GLN A 25 27.81 -18.03 -18.92
N ALA A 26 28.03 -18.57 -17.73
CA ALA A 26 28.71 -17.87 -16.66
C ALA A 26 30.21 -17.84 -16.96
N MET A 27 30.70 -16.76 -17.59
CA MET A 27 32.13 -16.52 -17.71
C MET A 27 32.71 -16.09 -16.37
N TYR A 28 33.89 -16.59 -16.04
CA TYR A 28 34.67 -16.21 -14.86
C TYR A 28 35.89 -15.39 -15.30
N ARG A 29 36.22 -14.33 -14.54
CA ARG A 29 37.42 -13.53 -14.78
C ARG A 29 38.58 -14.06 -13.93
N CYS A 30 39.57 -14.64 -14.60
CA CYS A 30 40.80 -15.14 -13.97
C CYS A 30 41.94 -14.16 -14.29
N GLY A 31 42.11 -13.12 -13.47
CA GLY A 31 43.08 -12.05 -13.73
C GLY A 31 42.69 -11.22 -14.96
N ALA A 32 43.47 -11.34 -16.05
CA ALA A 32 43.23 -10.63 -17.31
C ALA A 32 42.49 -11.46 -18.38
N THR A 33 42.21 -12.74 -18.12
CA THR A 33 41.56 -13.65 -19.09
C THR A 33 40.16 -14.06 -18.63
N TYR A 34 39.29 -14.35 -19.59
CA TYR A 34 37.92 -14.82 -19.39
C TYR A 34 37.85 -16.31 -19.70
N GLN A 35 37.28 -17.10 -18.81
CA GLN A 35 37.15 -18.56 -18.97
C GLN A 35 35.75 -19.03 -18.57
N ASP A 36 35.26 -20.09 -19.21
CA ASP A 36 33.97 -20.71 -18.89
C ASP A 36 34.03 -21.64 -17.66
N ARG A 37 35.21 -21.81 -17.07
CA ARG A 37 35.44 -22.61 -15.88
C ARG A 37 35.94 -21.73 -14.72
N PRO A 38 35.56 -22.04 -13.47
CA PRO A 38 36.06 -21.32 -12.30
C PRO A 38 37.59 -21.45 -12.22
N CYS A 39 38.25 -20.38 -11.77
CA CYS A 39 39.71 -20.32 -11.72
C CYS A 39 40.22 -21.34 -10.67
N ASN A 40 41.14 -22.23 -11.06
CA ASN A 40 41.78 -23.14 -10.12
C ASN A 40 42.66 -22.36 -9.13
N GLY A 41 42.19 -22.20 -7.89
CA GLY A 41 42.98 -21.68 -6.77
C GLY A 41 42.97 -20.16 -6.57
N ALA A 42 42.14 -19.40 -7.30
CA ALA A 42 41.98 -17.96 -7.08
C ALA A 42 40.50 -17.55 -7.05
N ASP A 43 40.18 -16.46 -6.34
CA ASP A 43 38.83 -15.91 -6.23
C ASP A 43 38.25 -15.55 -7.61
N SER A 44 37.49 -16.47 -8.18
CA SER A 44 36.83 -16.28 -9.47
C SER A 44 35.49 -15.59 -9.27
N LYS A 45 35.39 -14.32 -9.70
CA LYS A 45 34.11 -13.61 -9.71
C LYS A 45 33.41 -13.84 -11.06
N PRO A 46 32.14 -14.29 -11.07
CA PRO A 46 31.39 -14.46 -12.30
C PRO A 46 31.17 -13.09 -12.97
N VAL A 47 31.59 -12.99 -14.21
CA VAL A 47 31.42 -11.85 -15.10
C VAL A 47 29.96 -11.82 -15.52
N GLY A 48 29.20 -10.90 -14.93
CA GLY A 48 27.74 -10.85 -15.08
C GLY A 48 27.01 -10.70 -13.76
N SER A 49 27.69 -10.92 -12.62
CA SER A 49 27.18 -10.49 -11.31
C SER A 49 26.74 -9.03 -11.33
N HIS A 50 27.52 -8.14 -11.95
CA HIS A 50 27.18 -6.72 -12.11
C HIS A 50 25.97 -6.44 -13.05
N VAL A 51 25.67 -7.32 -14.01
CA VAL A 51 24.48 -7.17 -14.88
C VAL A 51 23.23 -7.74 -14.20
N ARG A 52 23.38 -8.82 -13.41
CA ARG A 52 22.31 -9.30 -12.52
C ARG A 52 21.97 -8.27 -11.44
N GLN A 53 22.95 -7.47 -11.02
CA GLN A 53 22.72 -6.30 -10.18
C GLN A 53 21.94 -5.19 -10.89
N ALA A 54 22.22 -4.91 -12.16
CA ALA A 54 21.47 -3.93 -12.96
C ALA A 54 20.01 -4.36 -13.22
N ALA A 55 19.73 -5.67 -13.23
CA ALA A 55 18.39 -6.23 -13.36
C ALA A 55 17.60 -6.37 -12.04
N GLY A 56 18.13 -5.93 -10.89
CA GLY A 56 17.34 -5.93 -9.65
C GLY A 56 18.07 -6.12 -8.32
N GLN A 57 19.39 -6.27 -8.29
CA GLN A 57 20.13 -6.42 -7.03
C GLN A 57 21.20 -5.35 -6.88
N SER A 58 20.85 -4.21 -6.30
CA SER A 58 21.83 -3.23 -5.83
C SER A 58 22.64 -3.80 -4.66
N THR A 59 23.70 -4.58 -4.89
CA THR A 59 24.71 -4.87 -3.85
C THR A 59 25.50 -3.60 -3.60
N GLY A 60 25.21 -2.92 -2.50
CA GLY A 60 25.84 -1.66 -2.09
C GLY A 60 24.90 -0.69 -1.39
N ALA A 61 23.59 -0.93 -1.43
CA ALA A 61 22.67 -0.22 -0.55
C ALA A 61 22.68 -0.93 0.81
N ALA A 62 22.92 -0.20 1.90
CA ALA A 62 22.42 -0.59 3.22
C ALA A 62 21.01 -1.17 3.01
N SER A 63 20.76 -2.38 3.51
CA SER A 63 19.56 -3.17 3.19
C SER A 63 18.31 -2.29 3.18
N ILE A 64 17.89 -1.86 1.99
CA ILE A 64 16.72 -0.99 1.82
C ILE A 64 15.53 -1.81 2.29
N ASP A 65 14.62 -1.15 3.00
CA ASP A 65 13.38 -1.79 3.43
C ASP A 65 12.69 -2.48 2.24
N PRO A 66 12.29 -3.77 2.37
CA PRO A 66 11.76 -4.54 1.26
C PRO A 66 10.49 -3.92 0.65
N VAL A 67 9.71 -3.18 1.43
CA VAL A 67 8.51 -2.47 0.95
C VAL A 67 8.92 -1.31 0.05
N CYS A 68 9.92 -0.53 0.47
CA CYS A 68 10.43 0.58 -0.34
C CYS A 68 11.11 0.09 -1.62
N ALA A 69 11.85 -1.02 -1.55
CA ALA A 69 12.46 -1.65 -2.72
C ALA A 69 11.38 -2.12 -3.73
N ALA A 70 10.30 -2.76 -3.26
CA ALA A 70 9.19 -3.17 -4.11
C ALA A 70 8.45 -1.98 -4.75
N ARG A 71 8.31 -0.87 -4.01
CA ARG A 71 7.74 0.38 -4.55
C ARG A 71 8.64 0.99 -5.62
N GLY A 72 9.96 0.93 -5.42
CA GLY A 72 10.97 1.36 -6.39
C GLY A 72 10.93 0.55 -7.68
N THR A 73 10.81 -0.78 -7.62
CA THR A 73 10.71 -1.63 -8.81
C THR A 73 9.40 -1.40 -9.58
N ALA A 74 8.29 -1.21 -8.87
CA ALA A 74 7.02 -0.83 -9.49
C ALA A 74 7.10 0.53 -10.19
N ALA A 75 7.75 1.52 -9.58
CA ALA A 75 7.99 2.82 -10.19
C ALA A 75 8.87 2.74 -11.44
N GLN A 76 9.91 1.90 -11.40
CA GLN A 76 10.78 1.67 -12.56
C GLN A 76 9.99 1.11 -13.75
N LYS A 77 9.10 0.15 -13.51
CA LYS A 77 8.23 -0.40 -14.56
C LYS A 77 7.32 0.67 -15.15
N LEU A 78 6.68 1.49 -14.31
CA LEU A 78 5.84 2.60 -14.76
C LEU A 78 6.62 3.62 -15.60
N MET A 79 7.88 3.86 -15.24
CA MET A 79 8.74 4.77 -16.01
C MET A 79 9.12 4.18 -17.38
N TRP A 80 9.39 2.88 -17.47
CA TRP A 80 9.61 2.22 -18.76
C TRP A 80 8.38 2.27 -19.67
N GLU A 81 7.17 2.09 -19.11
CA GLU A 81 5.92 2.26 -19.87
C GLU A 81 5.75 3.71 -20.34
N LYS A 82 6.12 4.70 -19.52
CA LYS A 82 6.13 6.10 -19.94
C LYS A 82 7.15 6.36 -21.06
N GLU A 83 8.35 5.79 -20.96
CA GLU A 83 9.40 5.89 -21.98
C GLU A 83 9.01 5.19 -23.29
N SER A 84 8.17 4.16 -23.24
CA SER A 84 7.61 3.50 -24.43
C SER A 84 6.43 4.28 -25.07
N GLY A 85 6.05 5.43 -24.50
CA GLY A 85 5.01 6.31 -25.03
C GLY A 85 3.62 6.09 -24.45
N ARG A 86 3.49 5.23 -23.43
CA ARG A 86 2.21 5.01 -22.75
C ARG A 86 1.79 6.25 -21.97
N THR A 87 0.50 6.56 -21.98
CA THR A 87 -0.05 7.72 -21.27
C THR A 87 -0.45 7.38 -19.84
N LEU A 88 -0.52 8.40 -18.98
CA LEU A 88 -0.96 8.23 -17.59
C LEU A 88 -2.39 7.65 -17.53
N ASP A 89 -3.29 8.12 -18.39
CA ASP A 89 -4.69 7.66 -18.41
C ASP A 89 -4.81 6.18 -18.80
N GLU A 90 -4.03 5.73 -19.78
CA GLU A 90 -3.93 4.31 -20.13
C GLU A 90 -3.39 3.46 -18.99
N GLN A 91 -2.43 4.01 -18.24
CA GLN A 91 -1.85 3.32 -17.09
C GLN A 91 -2.83 3.21 -15.92
N LEU A 92 -3.67 4.24 -15.70
CA LEU A 92 -4.72 4.25 -14.69
C LEU A 92 -5.92 3.37 -15.05
N ALA A 93 -6.13 3.09 -16.35
CA ALA A 93 -7.14 2.14 -16.80
C ALA A 93 -6.77 0.67 -16.50
N GLN A 94 -5.50 0.37 -16.20
CA GLN A 94 -5.08 -0.99 -15.87
C GLN A 94 -5.48 -1.38 -14.43
N PRO A 95 -6.13 -2.55 -14.24
CA PRO A 95 -6.48 -3.01 -12.90
C PRO A 95 -5.22 -3.33 -12.08
N GLY A 96 -5.24 -2.94 -10.81
CA GLY A 96 -4.16 -3.23 -9.85
C GLY A 96 -2.99 -2.25 -9.87
N VAL A 97 -3.02 -1.21 -10.71
CA VAL A 97 -2.03 -0.12 -10.67
C VAL A 97 -2.33 0.81 -9.50
N ASP A 98 -1.30 1.13 -8.71
CA ASP A 98 -1.38 2.21 -7.70
C ASP A 98 -1.44 3.56 -8.41
N ALA A 99 -2.61 4.20 -8.38
CA ALA A 99 -2.87 5.49 -9.01
C ALA A 99 -1.99 6.62 -8.45
N GLY A 100 -1.66 6.58 -7.15
CA GLY A 100 -0.79 7.56 -6.52
C GLY A 100 0.65 7.42 -7.02
N LEU A 101 1.13 6.17 -7.10
CA LEU A 101 2.46 5.88 -7.64
C LEU A 101 2.58 6.27 -9.12
N ALA A 102 1.58 5.94 -9.94
CA ALA A 102 1.55 6.29 -11.36
C ALA A 102 1.62 7.82 -11.57
N ARG A 103 0.79 8.59 -10.86
CA ARG A 103 0.82 10.06 -10.94
C ARG A 103 2.19 10.63 -10.52
N ASN A 104 2.78 10.08 -9.46
CA ASN A 104 4.10 10.51 -8.97
C ASN A 104 5.20 10.24 -10.02
N VAL A 105 5.24 9.03 -10.60
CA VAL A 105 6.21 8.67 -11.66
C VAL A 105 6.02 9.52 -12.92
N TYR A 106 4.79 9.73 -13.36
CA TYR A 106 4.52 10.54 -14.56
C TYR A 106 4.84 12.02 -14.37
N GLY A 107 4.68 12.55 -13.15
CA GLY A 107 5.09 13.92 -12.80
C GLY A 107 6.60 14.14 -12.71
N ARG A 108 7.41 13.07 -12.59
CA ARG A 108 8.87 13.17 -12.50
C ARG A 108 9.55 13.19 -13.86
N ARG A 109 10.73 13.83 -13.89
CA ARG A 109 11.68 13.81 -15.00
C ARG A 109 12.95 13.08 -14.55
N GLY A 110 13.71 12.55 -15.52
CA GLY A 110 14.92 11.78 -15.27
C GLY A 110 14.82 10.37 -15.82
N SER A 111 15.90 9.60 -15.67
CA SER A 111 15.95 8.20 -16.10
C SER A 111 15.15 7.27 -15.17
N SER A 112 14.74 6.11 -15.68
CA SER A 112 14.07 5.07 -14.89
C SER A 112 14.80 4.67 -13.59
N LEU A 113 16.15 4.67 -13.59
CA LEU A 113 16.94 4.40 -12.39
C LEU A 113 16.94 5.57 -11.39
N GLU A 114 16.99 6.82 -11.86
CA GLU A 114 16.90 8.00 -10.99
C GLU A 114 15.53 8.10 -10.33
N VAL A 115 14.46 7.89 -11.11
CA VAL A 115 13.08 7.90 -10.60
C VAL A 115 12.90 6.81 -9.55
N ARG A 116 13.39 5.59 -9.80
CA ARG A 116 13.37 4.51 -8.82
C ARG A 116 14.04 4.90 -7.50
N ARG A 117 15.29 5.39 -7.56
CA ARG A 117 16.05 5.81 -6.36
C ARG A 117 15.34 6.92 -5.60
N ALA A 118 14.72 7.87 -6.32
CA ALA A 118 13.98 8.96 -5.70
C ALA A 118 12.72 8.45 -4.97
N ILE A 119 11.96 7.53 -5.58
CA ILE A 119 10.79 6.91 -4.95
C ILE A 119 11.18 6.05 -3.74
N GLU A 120 12.28 5.30 -3.82
CA GLU A 120 12.81 4.55 -2.67
C GLU A 120 13.21 5.50 -1.52
N ALA A 121 13.89 6.61 -1.83
CA ALA A 121 14.27 7.62 -0.84
C ALA A 121 13.05 8.30 -0.19
N ASP A 122 12.03 8.63 -0.98
CA ASP A 122 10.81 9.25 -0.46
C ASP A 122 9.99 8.27 0.39
N CYS A 123 9.94 6.99 0.01
CA CYS A 123 9.33 5.94 0.83
C CYS A 123 9.99 5.83 2.22
N LEU A 124 11.32 5.85 2.28
CA LEU A 124 12.04 5.81 3.56
C LEU A 124 11.75 7.04 4.42
N LYS A 125 11.66 8.23 3.82
CA LYS A 125 11.27 9.48 4.53
C LYS A 125 9.85 9.40 5.07
N ASP A 126 8.90 8.93 4.25
CA ASP A 126 7.50 8.76 4.65
C ASP A 126 7.39 7.81 5.85
N MET A 127 8.12 6.69 5.82
CA MET A 127 8.14 5.75 6.95
C MET A 127 8.78 6.36 8.20
N ALA A 128 9.89 7.09 8.07
CA ALA A 128 10.53 7.76 9.19
C ALA A 128 9.57 8.77 9.84
N GLN A 129 8.90 9.59 9.02
CA GLN A 129 7.91 10.56 9.49
C GLN A 129 6.71 9.88 10.16
N ALA A 130 6.21 8.78 9.60
CA ALA A 130 5.13 8.00 10.21
C ALA A 130 5.53 7.40 11.56
N ASN A 131 6.78 6.94 11.70
CA ASN A 131 7.31 6.41 12.95
C ASN A 131 7.46 7.50 14.01
N GLU A 132 7.96 8.68 13.63
CA GLU A 132 8.05 9.84 14.52
C GLU A 132 6.66 10.30 14.99
N ALA A 133 5.69 10.43 14.07
CA ALA A 133 4.32 10.78 14.41
C ALA A 133 3.69 9.74 15.36
N ALA A 134 3.93 8.44 15.12
CA ALA A 134 3.48 7.38 16.00
C ALA A 134 4.16 7.44 17.39
N ALA A 135 5.44 7.83 17.46
CA ALA A 135 6.15 8.02 18.72
C ALA A 135 5.60 9.20 19.52
N LEU A 136 5.33 10.34 18.86
CA LEU A 136 4.72 11.52 19.49
C LEU A 136 3.32 11.21 20.03
N LEU A 137 2.49 10.50 19.28
CA LEU A 137 1.16 10.08 19.74
C LEU A 137 1.23 9.12 20.94
N ARG A 138 2.24 8.24 20.99
CA ARG A 138 2.48 7.37 22.16
C ARG A 138 2.94 8.16 23.38
N ALA A 139 3.75 9.20 23.20
CA ALA A 139 4.19 10.06 24.28
C ALA A 139 3.05 10.92 24.84
N ALA A 140 2.21 11.49 23.96
CA ALA A 140 1.04 12.27 24.34
C ALA A 140 -0.02 11.43 25.09
N GLY A 141 -0.22 10.18 24.68
CA GLY A 141 -1.14 9.25 25.37
C GLY A 141 -0.64 8.74 26.73
N ARG A 142 0.61 9.04 27.12
CA ARG A 142 1.20 8.64 28.41
C ARG A 142 1.19 9.75 29.46
N VAL A 143 0.57 10.90 29.21
CA VAL A 143 0.38 11.93 30.25
C VAL A 143 -0.49 11.32 31.36
N PRO A 144 0.05 11.05 32.56
CA PRO A 144 -0.74 10.60 33.68
C PRO A 144 -1.64 11.79 34.05
N GLN A 145 -2.96 11.59 34.00
CA GLN A 145 -3.91 12.58 34.48
C GLN A 145 -3.67 12.77 35.99
N PRO A 146 -3.09 13.89 36.44
CA PRO A 146 -2.91 14.13 37.86
C PRO A 146 -4.22 14.72 38.36
N GLY A 147 -5.08 13.91 38.98
CA GLY A 147 -6.23 14.44 39.72
C GLY A 147 -7.58 13.75 39.53
N ALA A 148 -7.65 12.42 39.40
CA ALA A 148 -8.91 11.70 39.62
C ALA A 148 -9.23 11.60 41.13
N THR A 149 -9.49 12.75 41.76
CA THR A 149 -10.17 12.88 43.05
C THR A 149 -10.89 14.22 43.03
N GLY A 150 -12.22 14.20 42.90
CA GLY A 150 -13.03 15.41 43.12
C GLY A 150 -14.29 15.53 42.27
N ASN A 151 -15.40 15.21 42.90
CA ASN A 151 -16.72 15.83 42.76
C ASN A 151 -17.31 16.08 41.37
N GLN A 152 -18.33 15.27 41.08
CA GLN A 152 -19.52 15.67 40.33
C GLN A 152 -20.03 17.06 40.77
N PRO A 153 -20.31 17.98 39.84
CA PRO A 153 -21.24 19.07 40.06
C PRO A 153 -22.65 18.64 39.65
N VAL A 154 -23.51 18.70 40.65
CA VAL A 154 -24.96 18.67 40.63
C VAL A 154 -25.55 19.59 39.53
N LEU A 155 -26.55 19.07 38.83
CA LEU A 155 -27.51 19.82 37.99
C LEU A 155 -28.10 21.03 38.74
N PRO A 156 -28.41 22.14 38.05
CA PRO A 156 -29.55 22.95 38.44
C PRO A 156 -30.67 22.80 37.42
N ALA A 157 -31.80 22.27 37.90
CA ALA A 157 -33.09 22.53 37.31
C ALA A 157 -33.55 23.93 37.73
N GLY A 158 -34.16 24.68 36.79
CA GLY A 158 -35.14 25.71 37.10
C GLY A 158 -34.79 27.13 36.69
N SER A 159 -35.33 27.57 35.56
CA SER A 159 -35.77 28.96 35.37
C SER A 159 -36.97 28.95 34.44
N VAL A 160 -38.16 29.14 35.02
CA VAL A 160 -39.40 29.43 34.31
C VAL A 160 -39.56 30.95 34.21
N ALA A 161 -39.64 31.45 32.97
CA ALA A 161 -40.25 32.71 32.54
C ALA A 161 -39.96 32.79 31.03
N GLY A 162 -40.91 32.61 30.11
CA GLY A 162 -42.16 33.35 30.00
C GLY A 162 -42.00 34.38 28.89
N ALA A 163 -42.21 34.00 27.63
CA ALA A 163 -42.55 34.91 26.54
C ALA A 163 -43.04 34.12 25.32
N SER A 164 -44.24 34.45 24.87
CA SER A 164 -44.95 33.94 23.70
C SER A 164 -44.06 33.81 22.47
N SER A 165 -44.20 32.70 21.73
CA SER A 165 -44.07 32.67 20.27
C SER A 165 -44.62 31.35 19.75
N ALA A 166 -45.62 31.50 18.88
CA ALA A 166 -46.06 30.64 17.79
C ALA A 166 -45.61 29.16 17.79
N ALA A 167 -46.58 28.29 17.55
CA ALA A 167 -46.35 26.98 16.95
C ALA A 167 -45.56 27.17 15.62
N VAL A 168 -44.23 27.15 15.72
CA VAL A 168 -43.33 27.07 14.58
C VAL A 168 -43.37 25.61 14.16
N GLN A 169 -44.01 25.37 13.02
CA GLN A 169 -43.91 24.10 12.31
C GLN A 169 -42.42 23.75 12.19
N PRO A 170 -42.02 22.48 12.43
CA PRO A 170 -40.64 22.06 12.28
C PRO A 170 -40.25 22.31 10.83
N SER A 171 -39.44 23.35 10.62
CA SER A 171 -38.91 23.67 9.31
C SER A 171 -38.04 22.50 8.87
N ALA A 172 -38.09 22.14 7.59
CA ALA A 172 -37.34 20.99 7.07
C ALA A 172 -35.83 21.04 7.44
N ASP A 173 -35.29 22.24 7.66
CA ASP A 173 -33.94 22.51 8.13
C ASP A 173 -33.61 21.95 9.54
N ASP A 174 -34.54 21.97 10.50
CA ASP A 174 -34.32 21.40 11.84
C ASP A 174 -34.17 19.87 11.77
N GLY A 175 -34.90 19.24 10.85
CA GLY A 175 -34.80 17.81 10.58
C GLY A 175 -33.46 17.42 9.95
N VAL A 176 -32.94 18.27 9.06
CA VAL A 176 -31.62 18.07 8.43
C VAL A 176 -30.50 18.26 9.45
N ALA A 177 -30.57 19.30 10.29
CA ALA A 177 -29.59 19.55 11.35
C ALA A 177 -29.53 18.40 12.37
N ARG A 178 -30.68 17.89 12.82
CA ARG A 178 -30.74 16.74 13.75
C ARG A 178 -30.20 15.46 13.13
N LYS A 179 -30.50 15.19 11.85
CA LYS A 179 -29.94 14.03 11.13
C LYS A 179 -28.43 14.14 10.96
N ALA A 180 -27.92 15.34 10.65
CA ALA A 180 -26.49 15.60 10.56
C ALA A 180 -25.80 15.42 11.92
N ALA A 181 -26.39 15.92 13.01
CA ALA A 181 -25.87 15.75 14.36
C ALA A 181 -25.88 14.26 14.79
N ALA A 182 -26.95 13.53 14.50
CA ALA A 182 -27.04 12.09 14.80
C ALA A 182 -26.00 11.28 14.00
N LYS A 183 -25.81 11.62 12.72
CA LYS A 183 -24.76 11.02 11.88
C LYS A 183 -23.36 11.32 12.44
N ALA A 184 -23.08 12.57 12.82
CA ALA A 184 -21.81 12.97 13.41
C ALA A 184 -21.54 12.22 14.72
N ALA A 185 -22.54 12.09 15.59
CA ALA A 185 -22.44 11.30 16.82
C ALA A 185 -22.13 9.82 16.53
N ASN A 186 -22.82 9.22 15.55
CA ASN A 186 -22.56 7.84 15.16
C ASN A 186 -21.14 7.64 14.58
N CYS A 187 -20.67 8.57 13.74
CA CYS A 187 -19.30 8.56 13.23
C CYS A 187 -18.26 8.69 14.37
N ALA A 188 -18.54 9.53 15.37
CA ALA A 188 -17.67 9.70 16.53
C ALA A 188 -17.59 8.42 17.37
N THR A 189 -18.72 7.73 17.60
CA THR A 189 -18.75 6.44 18.30
C THR A 189 -17.92 5.39 17.56
N LEU A 190 -18.12 5.22 16.25
CA LEU A 190 -17.36 4.25 15.44
C LEU A 190 -15.85 4.58 15.40
N ALA A 191 -15.49 5.87 15.43
CA ALA A 191 -14.10 6.29 15.54
C ALA A 191 -13.51 5.95 16.91
N GLY A 192 -14.28 6.12 17.99
CA GLY A 192 -13.94 5.69 19.35
C GLY A 192 -13.68 4.18 19.42
N GLU A 193 -14.62 3.37 18.96
CA GLU A 193 -14.49 1.89 18.91
C GLU A 193 -13.23 1.46 18.14
N LEU A 194 -12.94 2.09 17.00
CA LEU A 194 -11.72 1.82 16.24
C LEU A 194 -10.46 2.15 17.03
N SER A 195 -10.45 3.26 17.77
CA SER A 195 -9.30 3.66 18.58
C SER A 195 -9.04 2.65 19.72
N GLU A 196 -10.10 2.18 20.38
CA GLU A 196 -10.03 1.17 21.45
C GLU A 196 -9.53 -0.18 20.92
N LEU A 197 -10.06 -0.64 19.78
CA LEU A 197 -9.63 -1.89 19.15
C LEU A 197 -8.15 -1.84 18.74
N ASN A 198 -7.69 -0.71 18.20
CA ASN A 198 -6.28 -0.52 17.86
C ASN A 198 -5.39 -0.48 19.11
N GLN A 199 -5.88 0.10 20.21
CA GLN A 199 -5.16 0.08 21.48
C GLN A 199 -5.07 -1.34 22.05
N ALA A 200 -6.15 -2.12 21.97
CA ALA A 200 -6.16 -3.53 22.38
C ALA A 200 -5.20 -4.39 21.53
N GLN A 201 -5.09 -4.13 20.23
CA GLN A 201 -4.10 -4.81 19.38
C GLN A 201 -2.66 -4.46 19.77
N ARG A 202 -2.39 -3.21 20.18
CA ARG A 202 -1.06 -2.78 20.64
C ARG A 202 -0.70 -3.35 22.01
N ALA A 203 -1.68 -3.57 22.88
CA ALA A 203 -1.47 -4.22 24.17
C ALA A 203 -1.05 -5.69 24.01
N GLY A 204 -1.35 -6.29 22.85
CA GLY A 204 -1.02 -7.68 22.55
C GLY A 204 -1.92 -8.68 23.29
N GLY A 205 -1.61 -9.96 23.13
CA GLY A 205 -2.37 -11.06 23.72
C GLY A 205 -2.03 -12.39 23.07
N ASP A 206 -2.81 -13.40 23.39
CA ASP A 206 -2.79 -14.69 22.72
C ASP A 206 -3.27 -14.58 21.25
N LEU A 207 -2.83 -15.53 20.43
CA LEU A 207 -3.00 -15.49 18.98
C LEU A 207 -4.50 -15.50 18.59
N ALA A 208 -5.32 -16.29 19.30
CA ALA A 208 -6.76 -16.34 19.09
C ALA A 208 -7.46 -15.00 19.37
N ARG A 209 -7.04 -14.28 20.42
CA ARG A 209 -7.54 -12.94 20.73
C ARG A 209 -7.15 -11.91 19.68
N MET A 210 -5.93 -11.99 19.15
CA MET A 210 -5.47 -11.08 18.10
C MET A 210 -6.25 -11.25 16.80
N ASP A 211 -6.62 -12.49 16.44
CA ASP A 211 -7.48 -12.76 15.29
C ASP A 211 -8.89 -12.18 15.46
N VAL A 212 -9.49 -12.33 16.65
CA VAL A 212 -10.80 -11.72 16.97
C VAL A 212 -10.74 -10.20 16.90
N LEU A 213 -9.68 -9.58 17.43
CA LEU A 213 -9.49 -8.13 17.34
C LEU A 213 -9.34 -7.67 15.89
N ALA A 214 -8.56 -8.38 15.07
CA ALA A 214 -8.39 -8.07 13.65
C ALA A 214 -9.70 -8.20 12.86
N ALA A 215 -10.54 -9.17 13.19
CA ALA A 215 -11.88 -9.29 12.60
C ALA A 215 -12.77 -8.10 13.01
N ARG A 216 -12.78 -7.72 14.28
CA ARG A 216 -13.55 -6.57 14.79
C ARG A 216 -13.12 -5.25 14.18
N VAL A 217 -11.82 -5.04 13.96
CA VAL A 217 -11.31 -3.83 13.29
C VAL A 217 -11.86 -3.73 11.87
N ARG A 218 -11.79 -4.82 11.10
CA ARG A 218 -12.31 -4.85 9.72
C ARG A 218 -13.82 -4.59 9.67
N ASP A 219 -14.57 -5.22 10.57
CA ASP A 219 -16.02 -5.03 10.68
C ASP A 219 -16.38 -3.58 11.03
N THR A 220 -15.71 -2.98 12.02
CA THR A 220 -15.96 -1.60 12.44
C THR A 220 -15.58 -0.59 11.33
N GLN A 221 -14.50 -0.86 10.57
CA GLN A 221 -14.17 -0.07 9.38
C GLN A 221 -15.23 -0.19 8.27
N SER A 222 -15.80 -1.39 8.07
CA SER A 222 -16.89 -1.59 7.11
C SER A 222 -18.14 -0.80 7.52
N ARG A 223 -18.51 -0.86 8.81
CA ARG A 223 -19.63 -0.09 9.39
C ARG A 223 -19.42 1.42 9.27
N LYS A 224 -18.19 1.90 9.50
CA LYS A 224 -17.82 3.31 9.33
C LYS A 224 -18.03 3.78 7.87
N LYS A 225 -17.51 3.02 6.91
CA LYS A 225 -17.69 3.31 5.47
C LYS A 225 -19.16 3.28 5.06
N ALA A 226 -19.93 2.29 5.53
CA ALA A 226 -21.37 2.18 5.24
C ALA A 226 -22.18 3.35 5.84
N ALA A 227 -21.76 3.87 7.00
CA ALA A 227 -22.34 5.07 7.60
C ALA A 227 -21.95 6.37 6.86
N GLY A 228 -21.07 6.33 5.86
CA GLY A 228 -20.59 7.50 5.15
C GLY A 228 -19.73 8.41 6.01
N CYS A 229 -18.94 7.79 6.88
CA CYS A 229 -17.74 8.31 7.52
C CYS A 229 -16.52 7.51 6.99
#